data_AF-U5Q2A0-F1
#
_entry.id   AF-U5Q2A0-F1
#
_cell.length_a   1.000
_cell.length_b   1.000
_cell.length_c   1.000
_cell.angle_alpha   90.00
_cell.angle_beta   90.00
_cell.angle_gamma   90.00
#
_symmetry.space_group_name_H-M   'P 1'
#
loop_
_entity.id
_entity.type
_entity.pdbx_description
1 polymer ?
#
loop_
_entity_poly.entity_id
_entity_poly.type
_entity_poly.pdbx_seq_one_letter_code
_entity_poly.pdbx_strand_id
1 'polypeptide(L)' 'MYCPQCNRNLDNDQLESKNKELKEKFGLDSLEKGVCPVCGTKLIDIRKK' A
#
# COMPACT_ATOMS: atom_id res chain seq x y z
N MET A 1 5.70 1.37 4.24
CA MET A 1 5.64 0.67 2.94
C MET A 1 5.93 1.65 1.80
N TYR A 2 6.85 1.37 0.89
CA TYR A 2 7.25 2.24 -0.22
C TYR A 2 7.05 1.54 -1.56
N CYS A 3 6.39 2.21 -2.50
CA CYS A 3 6.28 1.73 -3.87
C CYS A 3 7.36 2.39 -4.74
N PRO A 4 8.34 1.64 -5.29
CA PRO A 4 9.35 2.21 -6.17
C PRO A 4 8.75 2.73 -7.47
N GLN A 5 7.76 2.03 -8.01
CA GLN A 5 7.16 2.38 -9.30
C GLN A 5 6.28 3.63 -9.25
N CYS A 6 5.52 3.82 -8.16
CA CYS A 6 4.75 5.05 -7.94
C CYS A 6 5.55 6.14 -7.22
N ASN A 7 6.80 5.84 -6.83
CA ASN A 7 7.63 6.64 -5.94
C ASN A 7 6.86 7.20 -4.72
N ARG A 8 5.98 6.38 -4.14
CA ARG A 8 5.06 6.77 -3.06
C ARG A 8 5.40 6.05 -1.79
N ASN A 9 5.60 6.82 -0.73
CA ASN A 9 5.67 6.30 0.62
C ASN A 9 4.25 6.20 1.20
N LEU A 10 3.94 5.03 1.73
CA LEU A 10 2.76 4.77 2.53
C LEU A 10 3.22 4.52 3.96
N ASP A 11 2.95 5.52 4.79
CA ASP A 11 3.06 5.43 6.24
C ASP A 11 2.04 4.44 6.80
N ASN A 12 2.46 3.61 7.75
CA ASN A 12 1.60 2.62 8.40
C ASN A 12 0.37 3.25 9.08
N ASP A 13 0.51 4.47 9.59
CA ASP A 13 -0.57 5.24 10.21
C ASP A 13 -1.72 5.51 9.23
N GLN A 14 -1.37 5.78 7.97
CA GLN A 14 -2.32 6.02 6.88
C GLN A 14 -2.69 4.73 6.14
N LEU A 15 -1.91 3.66 6.31
CA LEU A 15 -2.07 2.40 5.60
C LEU A 15 -3.40 1.73 5.95
N GLU A 16 -3.79 1.73 7.24
CA GLU A 16 -5.04 1.13 7.69
C GLU A 16 -6.26 1.86 7.11
N SER A 17 -6.29 3.18 7.22
CA SER A 17 -7.36 4.01 6.64
C SER A 17 -7.42 3.87 5.12
N LYS A 18 -6.28 3.88 4.44
CA LYS A 18 -6.23 3.69 2.98
C LYS A 18 -6.63 2.29 2.57
N ASN A 19 -6.24 1.25 3.30
CA ASN A 19 -6.63 -0.12 3.01
C ASN A 19 -8.14 -0.31 3.19
N LYS A 20 -8.72 0.27 4.25
CA LYS A 20 -10.17 0.28 4.44
C LYS A 20 -10.88 0.96 3.27
N GLU A 21 -10.46 2.17 2.89
CA GLU A 21 -11.04 2.89 1.76
C GLU A 21 -10.88 2.12 0.44
N LEU A 22 -9.73 1.46 0.24
CA LEU A 22 -9.48 0.65 -0.95
C LEU A 22 -10.39 -0.58 -1.04
N LYS A 23 -10.62 -1.23 0.11
CA LYS A 23 -11.48 -2.40 0.23
C LYS A 23 -12.95 -2.01 0.04
N GLU A 24 -13.36 -0.87 0.58
CA GLU A 24 -14.73 -0.35 0.41
C GLU A 24 -15.01 0.15 -1.00
N LYS A 25 -14.09 0.90 -1.64
CA LYS A 25 -14.31 1.47 -2.97
C LYS A 25 -14.01 0.51 -4.12
N PHE A 26 -12.97 -0.32 -3.97
CA PHE A 26 -12.44 -1.14 -5.05
C PHE A 26 -12.43 -2.64 -4.73
N GLY A 27 -12.74 -3.05 -3.49
CA GLY A 27 -12.65 -4.47 -3.10
C GLY A 27 -11.22 -5.01 -3.15
N LEU A 28 -10.21 -4.13 -3.04
CA LEU A 28 -8.80 -4.50 -3.20
C LEU A 28 -8.10 -4.59 -1.85
N ASP A 29 -7.46 -5.72 -1.59
CA ASP A 29 -6.59 -6.00 -0.44
C ASP A 29 -5.10 -5.97 -0.83
N SER A 30 -4.78 -5.16 -1.85
CA SER A 30 -3.41 -4.98 -2.35
C SER A 30 -2.45 -4.57 -1.24
N LEU A 31 -2.83 -3.64 -0.36
CA LEU A 31 -1.94 -3.21 0.73
C LEU A 31 -1.71 -4.32 1.76
N GLU A 32 -2.75 -5.11 2.11
CA GLU A 32 -2.62 -6.30 2.97
C GLU A 32 -1.69 -7.34 2.35
N LYS A 33 -1.75 -7.52 1.02
CA LYS A 33 -0.86 -8.41 0.27
C LYS A 33 0.55 -7.82 0.05
N GLY A 34 0.82 -6.61 0.51
CA GLY A 34 2.08 -5.92 0.31
C GLY A 34 2.35 -5.58 -1.16
N VAL A 35 1.30 -5.26 -1.93
CA VAL A 35 1.37 -4.81 -3.32
C VAL A 35 0.68 -3.46 -3.48
N CYS A 36 1.17 -2.64 -4.40
CA CYS A 36 0.65 -1.31 -4.65
C CYS A 36 -0.68 -1.44 -5.41
N PRO A 37 -1.78 -0.85 -4.92
CA PRO A 37 -3.07 -0.95 -5.61
C PRO A 37 -3.14 -0.17 -6.92
N VAL A 38 -2.21 0.76 -7.14
CA VAL A 38 -2.20 1.61 -8.33
C VAL A 38 -1.48 0.93 -9.50
N CYS A 39 -0.35 0.28 -9.23
CA CYS A 39 0.52 -0.27 -10.27
C CYS A 39 0.77 -1.79 -10.13
N GLY A 40 0.22 -2.45 -9.10
CA GLY A 40 0.43 -3.87 -8.82
C GLY A 40 1.85 -4.22 -8.35
N THR A 41 2.74 -3.25 -8.19
CA THR A 41 4.14 -3.50 -7.79
C THR A 41 4.25 -3.86 -6.32
N LYS A 42 5.12 -4.81 -5.98
CA LYS A 42 5.38 -5.19 -4.59
C LYS A 42 5.88 -3.99 -3.79
N LEU A 43 5.21 -3.71 -2.67
CA LEU A 43 5.59 -2.65 -1.74
C LEU A 43 6.82 -3.11 -0.95
N ILE A 44 7.76 -2.20 -0.78
CA ILE A 44 9.01 -2.41 -0.04
C ILE A 44 8.80 -1.82 1.35
N ASP A 45 8.90 -2.64 2.40
CA ASP A 45 8.86 -2.09 3.75
C ASP A 45 10.21 -1.48 4.13
N ILE A 46 10.32 -0.17 3.93
CA ILE A 46 11.51 0.64 4.25
C ILE A 46 11.64 0.98 5.74
N ARG A 47 10.74 0.50 6.62
CA ARG A 47 10.79 0.76 8.07
C ARG A 47 11.61 -0.28 8.86
N LYS A 48 12.11 -1.35 8.22
CA LYS A 48 13.13 -2.21 8.83
C LYS A 48 14.51 -1.55 8.69
N LYS A 49 14.93 -0.81 9.71
CA LYS A 49 16.34 -0.52 9.98
C LYS A 49 16.67 -0.94 11.41
#